data_AF-A0A521U1Y8-F1
#
_entry.id   AF-A0A521U1Y8-F1
#
_cell.length_a   1.000
_cell.length_b   1.000
_cell.length_c   1.000
_cell.angle_alpha   90.00
_cell.angle_beta   90.00
_cell.angle_gamma   90.00
#
_symmetry.space_group_name_H-M   'P 1'
#
loop_
_entity.id
_entity.type
_entity.pdbx_description
1 polymer ?
#
loop_
_entity_poly.entity_id
_entity_poly.type
_entity_poly.pdbx_seq_one_letter_code
_entity_poly.pdbx_strand_id
1 'polypeptide(L)'
;MNKTSDTRATKRASTPTPGPLFEASAPLSTVLAWPALPAVLRRALTRAVPTGSLSTLRFGESVRAWRDPALREWIVALLALDVGVGFGPSGGYQDSMIGLLAHDELDETAVSRFFIGGIEAGQGLGASFRAEAPGAPASVCAAAFVYRDAKGALEADFVFLAGATSEPVVQVELAWVEGRPFDAPHIELALGAIEGQVDAAHEAAARAVVREALLECLAMLDAPTAAAR
;
A
#
# COMPACT_ATOMS: atom_id res chain seq x y z
N MET A 1 33.91 -11.17 10.50
CA MET A 1 32.77 -10.37 10.00
C MET A 1 31.82 -11.33 9.32
N ASN A 2 30.80 -11.80 10.05
CA ASN A 2 29.82 -12.73 9.53
C ASN A 2 28.87 -11.98 8.60
N LYS A 3 28.92 -12.31 7.31
CA LYS A 3 27.82 -12.04 6.38
C LYS A 3 26.76 -13.10 6.64
N THR A 4 25.74 -12.76 7.40
CA THR A 4 24.49 -13.51 7.39
C THR A 4 23.80 -13.19 6.07
N SER A 5 23.84 -14.15 5.16
CA SER A 5 23.11 -14.16 3.91
C SER A 5 21.62 -14.25 4.22
N ASP A 6 20.94 -13.10 4.25
CA ASP A 6 19.49 -13.06 4.42
C ASP A 6 18.85 -13.53 3.11
N THR A 7 18.45 -14.80 3.10
CA THR A 7 17.88 -15.47 1.94
C THR A 7 16.40 -15.71 2.24
N ARG A 8 15.64 -14.65 2.54
CA ARG A 8 14.19 -14.68 2.37
C ARG A 8 13.93 -14.61 0.87
N ALA A 9 13.89 -15.78 0.25
CA ALA A 9 13.28 -15.94 -1.06
C ALA A 9 11.85 -15.43 -0.94
N THR A 10 11.60 -14.22 -1.44
CA THR A 10 10.25 -13.70 -1.70
C THR A 10 9.60 -14.69 -2.64
N LYS A 11 8.81 -15.60 -2.05
CA LYS A 11 7.97 -16.52 -2.78
C LYS A 11 7.00 -15.65 -3.56
N ARG A 12 7.32 -15.42 -4.85
CA ARG A 12 6.57 -14.54 -5.74
C ARG A 12 5.10 -14.91 -5.62
N ALA A 13 4.31 -13.97 -5.10
CA ALA A 13 2.86 -14.04 -5.17
C ALA A 13 2.48 -14.38 -6.62
N SER A 14 1.49 -15.26 -6.77
CA SER A 14 0.91 -15.64 -8.05
C SER A 14 0.72 -14.41 -8.92
N THR A 15 1.02 -14.52 -10.22
CA THR A 15 0.86 -13.44 -11.19
C THR A 15 -0.55 -12.83 -11.03
N PRO A 16 -0.68 -11.58 -10.56
CA PRO A 16 -1.98 -11.01 -10.26
C PRO A 16 -2.85 -11.03 -11.51
N THR A 17 -4.15 -11.36 -11.36
CA THR A 17 -5.11 -11.28 -12.46
C THR A 17 -5.00 -9.91 -13.12
N PRO A 18 -4.84 -9.81 -14.46
CA PRO A 18 -4.58 -8.54 -15.11
C PRO A 18 -5.72 -7.54 -14.88
N GLY A 19 -5.53 -6.61 -13.94
CA GLY A 19 -6.30 -5.40 -13.78
C GLY A 19 -6.11 -4.43 -14.95
N PRO A 20 -6.89 -3.33 -15.00
CA PRO A 20 -6.77 -2.35 -16.06
C PRO A 20 -5.42 -1.65 -16.01
N LEU A 21 -4.98 -1.29 -17.21
CA LEU A 21 -3.77 -0.52 -17.44
C LEU A 21 -4.16 0.96 -17.53
N PHE A 22 -3.53 1.80 -16.72
CA PHE A 22 -3.70 3.25 -16.76
C PHE A 22 -2.43 3.88 -17.33
N GLU A 23 -2.57 4.67 -18.38
CA GLU A 23 -1.47 5.51 -18.86
C GLU A 23 -1.03 6.48 -17.75
N ALA A 24 0.26 6.78 -17.65
CA ALA A 24 0.78 7.75 -16.68
C ALA A 24 0.19 9.15 -16.88
N SER A 25 -0.23 9.45 -18.11
CA SER A 25 -0.92 10.69 -18.50
C SER A 25 -2.44 10.67 -18.25
N ALA A 26 -3.01 9.54 -17.80
CA ALA A 26 -4.42 9.47 -17.45
C ALA A 26 -4.70 10.38 -16.25
N PRO A 27 -5.78 11.19 -16.28
CA PRO A 27 -6.16 11.99 -15.12
C PRO A 27 -6.68 11.07 -14.00
N LEU A 28 -6.46 11.43 -12.74
CA LEU A 28 -6.88 10.63 -11.58
C LEU A 28 -8.39 10.38 -11.52
N SER A 29 -9.21 11.27 -12.10
CA SER A 29 -10.65 11.08 -12.29
C SER A 29 -10.99 9.84 -13.14
N THR A 30 -10.13 9.45 -14.09
CA THR A 30 -10.31 8.21 -14.87
C THR A 30 -10.05 6.99 -14.00
N VAL A 31 -9.01 7.02 -13.17
CA VAL A 31 -8.71 5.98 -12.18
C VAL A 31 -9.86 5.84 -11.20
N LEU A 32 -10.33 6.97 -10.67
CA LEU A 32 -11.46 7.02 -9.74
C LEU A 32 -12.75 6.48 -10.38
N ALA A 33 -12.99 6.72 -11.67
CA ALA A 33 -14.17 6.23 -12.36
C ALA A 33 -14.15 4.70 -12.59
N TRP A 34 -13.03 4.02 -12.39
CA TRP A 34 -12.95 2.57 -12.58
C TRP A 34 -13.80 1.84 -11.52
N PRO A 35 -14.81 1.03 -11.94
CA PRO A 35 -15.73 0.39 -11.00
C PRO A 35 -15.06 -0.60 -10.04
N ALA A 36 -14.01 -1.31 -10.50
CA ALA A 36 -13.31 -2.30 -9.70
C ALA A 36 -12.09 -1.73 -8.94
N LEU A 37 -11.93 -0.40 -8.89
CA LEU A 37 -10.91 0.21 -8.03
C LEU A 37 -11.16 -0.18 -6.57
N PRO A 38 -10.18 -0.78 -5.86
CA PRO A 38 -10.32 -1.14 -4.46
C PRO A 38 -10.83 0.02 -3.61
N ALA A 39 -11.77 -0.27 -2.70
CA ALA A 39 -12.43 0.75 -1.88
C ALA A 39 -11.42 1.58 -1.07
N VAL A 40 -10.34 0.96 -0.61
CA VAL A 40 -9.23 1.63 0.08
C VAL A 40 -8.53 2.65 -0.82
N LEU A 41 -8.15 2.27 -2.04
CA LEU A 41 -7.55 3.18 -3.02
C LEU A 41 -8.49 4.32 -3.39
N ARG A 42 -9.78 4.02 -3.59
CA ARG A 42 -10.81 5.04 -3.84
C ARG A 42 -10.87 6.06 -2.70
N ARG A 43 -10.94 5.59 -1.45
CA ARG A 43 -10.99 6.43 -0.25
C ARG A 43 -9.73 7.27 -0.12
N ALA A 44 -8.56 6.66 -0.22
CA ALA A 44 -7.27 7.34 -0.16
C ALA A 44 -7.15 8.43 -1.22
N LEU A 45 -7.51 8.14 -2.47
CA LEU A 45 -7.50 9.10 -3.57
C LEU A 45 -8.43 10.30 -3.30
N THR A 46 -9.68 10.05 -2.90
CA THR A 46 -10.66 11.12 -2.65
C THR A 46 -10.35 11.99 -1.44
N ARG A 47 -9.56 11.47 -0.48
CA ARG A 47 -9.13 12.23 0.70
C ARG A 47 -7.86 13.03 0.43
N ALA A 48 -6.88 12.41 -0.23
CA ALA A 48 -5.59 13.01 -0.51
C ALA A 48 -5.67 14.09 -1.60
N VAL A 49 -6.54 13.91 -2.60
CA VAL A 49 -6.59 14.79 -3.78
C VAL A 49 -7.87 15.63 -3.75
N PRO A 50 -7.77 16.97 -3.74
CA PRO A 50 -8.93 17.84 -3.83
C PRO A 50 -9.76 17.55 -5.08
N THR A 51 -11.10 17.60 -4.97
CA THR A 51 -12.02 17.24 -6.06
C THR A 51 -11.73 17.98 -7.37
N GLY A 52 -11.35 19.27 -7.29
CA GLY A 52 -10.99 20.08 -8.45
C GLY A 52 -9.70 19.66 -9.16
N SER A 53 -8.81 18.94 -8.47
CA SER A 53 -7.53 18.47 -9.00
C SER A 53 -7.63 17.09 -9.66
N LEU A 54 -8.67 16.30 -9.39
CA LEU A 54 -8.82 14.94 -9.94
C LEU A 54 -8.89 14.91 -11.48
N SER A 55 -9.41 15.96 -12.13
CA SER A 55 -9.52 16.03 -13.58
C SER A 55 -8.24 16.50 -14.28
N THR A 56 -7.31 17.11 -13.54
CA THR A 56 -6.11 17.74 -14.10
C THR A 56 -4.83 16.99 -13.72
N LEU A 57 -4.72 16.55 -12.46
CA LEU A 57 -3.58 15.80 -11.95
C LEU A 57 -3.50 14.43 -12.62
N ARG A 58 -2.32 14.12 -13.18
CA ARG A 58 -2.06 12.86 -13.88
C ARG A 58 -1.63 11.78 -12.90
N PHE A 59 -1.86 10.51 -13.24
CA PHE A 59 -1.42 9.39 -12.41
C PHE A 59 0.09 9.46 -12.15
N GLY A 60 0.90 9.57 -13.21
CA GLY A 60 2.36 9.63 -13.10
C GLY A 60 2.84 10.84 -12.30
N GLU A 61 2.19 11.99 -12.45
CA GLU A 61 2.49 13.18 -11.64
C GLU A 61 2.20 12.94 -10.15
N SER A 62 1.07 12.31 -9.83
CA SER A 62 0.72 11.99 -8.45
C SER A 62 1.73 11.05 -7.79
N VAL A 63 2.23 10.06 -8.55
CA VAL A 63 3.25 9.12 -8.06
C VAL A 63 4.61 9.80 -7.92
N ARG A 64 5.00 10.69 -8.84
CA ARG A 64 6.26 11.46 -8.71
C ARG A 64 6.23 12.43 -7.54
N ALA A 65 5.05 12.88 -7.14
CA ALA A 65 4.85 13.67 -5.93
C ALA A 65 4.75 12.80 -4.66
N TRP A 66 5.35 11.60 -4.64
CA TRP A 66 5.25 10.68 -3.50
C TRP A 66 5.79 11.22 -2.18
N ARG A 67 6.66 12.24 -2.23
CA ARG A 67 7.16 12.95 -1.04
C ARG A 67 6.24 14.07 -0.56
N ASP A 68 5.21 14.43 -1.32
CA ASP A 68 4.24 15.47 -0.96
C ASP A 68 3.36 14.97 0.21
N PRO A 69 3.35 15.67 1.37
CA PRO A 69 2.48 15.33 2.48
C PRO A 69 0.99 15.21 2.13
N ALA A 70 0.51 15.98 1.14
CA ALA A 70 -0.88 15.93 0.71
C ALA A 70 -1.26 14.59 0.06
N LEU A 71 -0.30 13.89 -0.55
CA LEU A 71 -0.53 12.65 -1.29
C LEU A 71 -0.21 11.39 -0.50
N ARG A 72 0.28 11.49 0.75
CA ARG A 72 0.74 10.35 1.54
C ARG A 72 -0.27 9.20 1.62
N GLU A 73 -1.55 9.49 1.91
CA GLU A 73 -2.61 8.46 1.97
C GLU A 73 -2.73 7.67 0.65
N TRP A 74 -2.67 8.37 -0.49
CA TRP A 74 -2.73 7.77 -1.82
C TRP A 74 -1.50 6.90 -2.09
N ILE A 75 -0.32 7.40 -1.74
CA ILE A 75 0.96 6.75 -2.01
C ILE A 75 1.15 5.49 -1.17
N VAL A 76 0.88 5.54 0.15
CA VAL A 76 1.01 4.34 1.00
C VAL A 76 0.05 3.25 0.55
N ALA A 77 -1.15 3.60 0.08
CA ALA A 77 -2.12 2.63 -0.42
C ALA A 77 -1.70 2.00 -1.75
N LEU A 78 -1.09 2.76 -2.65
CA LEU A 78 -0.49 2.22 -3.89
C LEU A 78 0.69 1.29 -3.59
N LEU A 79 1.55 1.66 -2.64
CA LEU A 79 2.70 0.86 -2.23
C LEU A 79 2.27 -0.43 -1.54
N ALA A 80 1.29 -0.37 -0.64
CA ALA A 80 0.77 -1.58 0.03
C ALA A 80 0.19 -2.58 -0.99
N LEU A 81 -0.52 -2.11 -2.01
CA LEU A 81 -1.02 -2.98 -3.08
C LEU A 81 0.08 -3.46 -4.04
N ASP A 82 1.29 -2.90 -3.95
CA ASP A 82 2.40 -3.14 -4.86
C ASP A 82 2.02 -2.95 -6.34
N VAL A 83 1.46 -1.77 -6.65
CA VAL A 83 1.02 -1.42 -8.01
C VAL A 83 2.14 -1.65 -9.02
N GLY A 84 1.81 -2.35 -10.11
CA GLY A 84 2.77 -2.60 -11.19
C GLY A 84 3.05 -1.32 -11.98
N VAL A 85 4.30 -1.13 -12.37
CA VAL A 85 4.78 0.04 -13.09
C VAL A 85 5.42 -0.40 -14.40
N GLY A 86 4.89 0.13 -15.51
CA GLY A 86 5.48 -0.04 -16.83
C GLY A 86 6.31 1.17 -17.22
N PHE A 87 7.54 0.94 -17.68
CA PHE A 87 8.50 1.99 -18.01
C PHE A 87 9.32 1.71 -19.27
N GLY A 88 10.02 2.75 -19.73
CA GLY A 88 10.78 2.76 -20.98
C GLY A 88 9.97 3.22 -22.20
N PRO A 89 10.62 3.39 -23.37
CA PRO A 89 10.06 4.09 -24.54
C PRO A 89 8.77 3.47 -25.09
N SER A 90 8.57 2.18 -24.85
CA SER A 90 7.41 1.40 -25.28
C SER A 90 6.65 0.75 -24.12
N GLY A 91 6.99 1.10 -22.87
CA GLY A 91 6.44 0.45 -21.67
C GLY A 91 6.81 -1.03 -21.54
N GLY A 92 7.81 -1.50 -22.28
CA GLY A 92 8.21 -2.91 -22.35
C GLY A 92 8.86 -3.46 -21.08
N TYR A 93 9.36 -2.58 -20.20
CA TYR A 93 9.85 -2.98 -18.88
C TYR A 93 8.72 -2.88 -17.86
N GLN A 94 8.66 -3.85 -16.96
CA GLN A 94 7.67 -3.94 -15.90
C GLN A 94 8.38 -4.27 -14.59
N ASP A 95 8.12 -3.49 -13.57
CA ASP A 95 8.52 -3.76 -12.18
C ASP A 95 7.35 -3.38 -11.26
N SER A 96 7.51 -3.60 -9.97
CA SER A 96 6.56 -3.19 -8.95
C SER A 96 6.92 -1.81 -8.39
N MET A 97 5.94 -1.09 -7.84
CA MET A 97 6.19 0.22 -7.25
C MET A 97 7.13 0.12 -6.04
N ILE A 98 7.04 -0.95 -5.25
CA ILE A 98 7.98 -1.24 -4.17
C ILE A 98 9.38 -1.47 -4.74
N GLY A 99 9.50 -2.25 -5.82
CA GLY A 99 10.77 -2.51 -6.51
C GLY A 99 11.46 -1.22 -6.95
N LEU A 100 10.72 -0.31 -7.61
CA LEU A 100 11.28 0.98 -8.03
C LEU A 100 11.64 1.90 -6.86
N LEU A 101 10.86 1.88 -5.77
CA LEU A 101 11.16 2.66 -4.57
C LEU A 101 12.44 2.15 -3.88
N ALA A 102 12.61 0.83 -3.76
CA ALA A 102 13.76 0.22 -3.10
C ALA A 102 15.10 0.45 -3.82
N HIS A 103 15.07 0.78 -5.11
CA HIS A 103 16.25 1.11 -5.91
C HIS A 103 16.44 2.63 -6.12
N ASP A 104 15.63 3.48 -5.45
CA ASP A 104 15.60 4.94 -5.65
C ASP A 104 15.28 5.39 -7.11
N GLU A 105 14.67 4.50 -7.91
CA GLU A 105 14.42 4.72 -9.33
C GLU A 105 13.06 5.35 -9.62
N LEU A 106 12.19 5.50 -8.61
CA LEU A 106 10.80 5.97 -8.79
C LEU A 106 10.73 7.39 -9.40
N ASP A 107 11.68 8.26 -9.06
CA ASP A 107 11.75 9.63 -9.61
C ASP A 107 12.42 9.69 -10.99
N GLU A 108 13.40 8.81 -11.22
CA GLU A 108 14.25 8.81 -12.40
C GLU A 108 13.58 8.10 -13.59
N THR A 109 12.71 7.15 -13.28
CA THR A 109 12.09 6.29 -14.28
C THR A 109 11.05 7.05 -15.11
N ALA A 110 11.18 6.92 -16.44
CA ALA A 110 10.15 7.35 -17.37
C ALA A 110 8.98 6.37 -17.36
N VAL A 111 8.12 6.52 -16.35
CA VAL A 111 6.91 5.72 -16.19
C VAL A 111 5.91 6.06 -17.29
N SER A 112 5.47 5.03 -18.02
CA SER A 112 4.48 5.16 -19.08
C SER A 112 3.10 4.70 -18.64
N ARG A 113 3.02 3.70 -17.75
CA ARG A 113 1.76 3.07 -17.37
C ARG A 113 1.79 2.46 -15.97
N PHE A 114 0.63 2.32 -15.38
CA PHE A 114 0.39 1.70 -14.08
C PHE A 114 -0.62 0.56 -14.21
N PHE A 115 -0.41 -0.46 -13.38
CA PHE A 115 -1.23 -1.65 -13.30
C PHE A 115 -1.76 -1.80 -11.87
N ILE A 116 -3.07 -1.61 -11.69
CA ILE A 116 -3.71 -1.80 -10.40
C ILE A 116 -4.39 -3.17 -10.40
N GLY A 117 -3.84 -4.12 -9.64
CA GLY A 117 -4.43 -5.44 -9.43
C GLY A 117 -5.76 -5.35 -8.69
N GLY A 118 -6.66 -6.31 -8.97
CA GLY A 118 -7.82 -6.53 -8.11
C GLY A 118 -7.42 -7.17 -6.79
N ILE A 119 -8.31 -7.12 -5.79
CA ILE A 119 -8.16 -7.89 -4.55
C ILE A 119 -8.88 -9.23 -4.73
N GLU A 120 -8.14 -10.33 -4.63
CA GLU A 120 -8.64 -11.69 -4.82
C GLU A 120 -9.06 -12.33 -3.49
N ALA A 121 -9.67 -13.52 -3.57
CA ALA A 121 -10.02 -14.28 -2.38
C ALA A 121 -8.75 -14.63 -1.57
N GLY A 122 -8.81 -14.44 -0.25
CA GLY A 122 -7.65 -14.60 0.63
C GLY A 122 -6.72 -13.39 0.68
N GLN A 123 -7.03 -12.30 -0.02
CA GLN A 123 -6.31 -11.04 0.06
C GLN A 123 -7.14 -9.97 0.79
N GLY A 124 -6.47 -9.12 1.56
CA GLY A 124 -7.05 -7.97 2.23
C GLY A 124 -6.19 -6.74 1.99
N LEU A 125 -6.84 -5.61 1.70
CA LEU A 125 -6.20 -4.30 1.64
C LEU A 125 -6.92 -3.39 2.64
N GLY A 126 -6.16 -2.71 3.48
CA GLY A 126 -6.66 -1.80 4.51
C GLY A 126 -5.82 -0.54 4.58
N ALA A 127 -6.41 0.57 5.00
CA ALA A 127 -5.68 1.80 5.26
C ALA A 127 -6.34 2.66 6.33
N SER A 128 -5.51 3.26 7.19
CA SER A 128 -5.94 4.21 8.20
C SER A 128 -5.04 5.44 8.24
N PHE A 129 -5.54 6.53 8.81
CA PHE A 129 -4.85 7.80 8.94
C PHE A 129 -5.27 8.53 10.23
N ARG A 130 -4.40 9.44 10.64
CA ARG A 130 -4.66 10.49 11.62
C ARG A 130 -4.38 11.84 10.95
N ALA A 131 -5.22 12.81 11.22
CA ALA A 131 -5.06 14.19 10.76
C ALA A 131 -5.31 15.12 11.94
N GLU A 132 -4.69 16.30 11.93
CA GLU A 132 -4.84 17.29 13.00
C GLU A 132 -6.25 17.90 13.05
N ALA A 133 -6.94 17.93 11.90
CA ALA A 133 -8.29 18.45 11.77
C ALA A 133 -9.08 17.72 10.67
N PRO A 134 -10.42 17.73 10.71
CA PRO A 134 -11.24 17.23 9.62
C PRO A 134 -10.91 17.92 8.29
N GLY A 135 -10.57 17.13 7.27
CA GLY A 135 -10.23 17.63 5.92
C GLY A 135 -8.77 18.10 5.75
N ALA A 136 -7.97 18.10 6.82
CA ALA A 136 -6.53 18.30 6.69
C ALA A 136 -5.84 17.03 6.12
N PRO A 137 -4.68 17.18 5.47
CA PRO A 137 -3.83 16.04 5.11
C PRO A 137 -3.51 15.17 6.33
N ALA A 138 -3.27 13.88 6.10
CA ALA A 138 -2.85 12.98 7.16
C ALA A 138 -1.50 13.40 7.74
N SER A 139 -1.43 13.56 9.06
CA SER A 139 -0.17 13.71 9.80
C SER A 139 0.58 12.39 9.85
N VAL A 140 -0.15 11.29 10.10
CA VAL A 140 0.36 9.91 10.05
C VAL A 140 -0.65 9.03 9.32
N CYS A 141 -0.22 8.20 8.37
CA CYS A 141 -1.09 7.23 7.72
C CYS A 141 -0.37 5.92 7.43
N ALA A 142 -1.14 4.84 7.37
CA ALA A 142 -0.66 3.53 7.03
C ALA A 142 -1.61 2.83 6.05
N ALA A 143 -1.04 1.98 5.21
CA ALA A 143 -1.78 0.99 4.46
C ALA A 143 -1.11 -0.37 4.59
N ALA A 144 -1.93 -1.41 4.58
CA ALA A 144 -1.50 -2.79 4.69
C ALA A 144 -2.17 -3.62 3.60
N PHE A 145 -1.39 -4.47 2.95
CA PHE A 145 -1.90 -5.59 2.16
C PHE A 145 -1.51 -6.88 2.85
N VAL A 146 -2.43 -7.83 2.91
CA VAL A 146 -2.24 -9.12 3.55
C VAL A 146 -2.74 -10.22 2.64
N TYR A 147 -1.98 -11.29 2.52
CA TYR A 147 -2.39 -12.54 1.87
C TYR A 147 -2.43 -13.69 2.88
N ARG A 148 -3.57 -14.38 2.94
CA ARG A 148 -3.76 -15.62 3.68
C ARG A 148 -3.76 -16.81 2.73
N ASP A 149 -3.14 -17.89 3.18
CA ASP A 149 -3.26 -19.19 2.51
C ASP A 149 -4.67 -19.79 2.70
N ALA A 150 -4.92 -20.92 2.05
CA ALA A 150 -6.20 -21.64 2.15
C ALA A 150 -6.53 -22.17 3.56
N LYS A 151 -5.56 -22.17 4.49
CA LYS A 151 -5.73 -22.57 5.90
C LYS A 151 -5.94 -21.35 6.81
N GLY A 152 -5.95 -20.13 6.26
CA GLY A 152 -6.09 -18.89 7.01
C GLY A 152 -4.80 -18.41 7.67
N ALA A 153 -3.66 -19.01 7.35
CA ALA A 153 -2.36 -18.56 7.83
C ALA A 153 -1.84 -17.39 6.98
N LEU A 154 -1.13 -16.45 7.62
CA LEU A 154 -0.48 -15.35 6.93
C LEU A 154 0.67 -15.87 6.06
N GLU A 155 0.66 -15.57 4.76
CA GLU A 155 1.72 -15.94 3.81
C GLU A 155 2.55 -14.72 3.37
N ALA A 156 1.92 -13.54 3.22
CA ALA A 156 2.62 -12.31 2.90
C ALA A 156 1.92 -11.08 3.49
N ASP A 157 2.70 -10.07 3.82
CA ASP A 157 2.24 -8.75 4.23
C ASP A 157 3.11 -7.64 3.66
N PHE A 158 2.46 -6.54 3.27
CA PHE A 158 3.10 -5.30 2.85
C PHE A 158 2.49 -4.17 3.66
N VAL A 159 3.24 -3.61 4.60
CA VAL A 159 2.76 -2.52 5.46
C VAL A 159 3.62 -1.31 5.22
N PHE A 160 2.98 -0.20 4.82
CA PHE A 160 3.64 1.07 4.58
C PHE A 160 3.09 2.13 5.51
N LEU A 161 3.97 3.00 5.98
CA LEU A 161 3.70 4.05 6.94
C LEU A 161 4.31 5.36 6.44
N ALA A 162 3.60 6.47 6.61
CA ALA A 162 4.07 7.80 6.29
C ALA A 162 3.83 8.76 7.46
N GLY A 163 4.74 9.73 7.62
CA GLY A 163 4.60 10.81 8.61
C GLY A 163 4.99 10.44 10.06
N ALA A 164 5.58 9.26 10.27
CA ALA A 164 6.10 8.83 11.57
C ALA A 164 7.63 8.70 11.63
N THR A 165 8.32 9.06 10.53
CA THR A 165 9.78 9.04 10.39
C THR A 165 10.22 10.29 9.61
N SER A 166 11.54 10.50 9.51
CA SER A 166 12.11 11.50 8.60
C SER A 166 11.95 11.13 7.13
N GLU A 167 11.82 9.84 6.82
CA GLU A 167 11.57 9.36 5.46
C GLU A 167 10.12 9.62 5.04
N PRO A 168 9.85 9.97 3.78
CA PRO A 168 8.49 10.30 3.34
C PRO A 168 7.51 9.13 3.49
N VAL A 169 7.97 7.92 3.22
CA VAL A 169 7.26 6.65 3.40
C VAL A 169 8.27 5.57 3.77
N VAL A 170 7.91 4.68 4.69
CA VAL A 170 8.71 3.52 5.07
C VAL A 170 7.88 2.24 4.99
N GLN A 171 8.52 1.14 4.62
CA GLN A 171 7.96 -0.19 4.84
C GLN A 171 8.17 -0.56 6.31
N VAL A 172 7.12 -0.97 6.99
CA VAL A 172 7.17 -1.44 8.37
C VAL A 172 7.31 -2.95 8.37
N GLU A 173 8.37 -3.45 8.99
CA GLU A 173 8.54 -4.88 9.18
C GLU A 173 7.80 -5.31 10.44
N LEU A 174 6.76 -6.12 10.28
CA LEU A 174 6.03 -6.68 11.40
C LEU A 174 6.65 -8.02 11.82
N ALA A 175 6.75 -8.25 13.12
CA ALA A 175 7.27 -9.49 13.68
C ALA A 175 6.21 -10.61 13.59
N TRP A 176 5.77 -10.93 12.39
CA TRP A 176 4.91 -12.07 12.15
C TRP A 176 5.69 -13.37 12.33
N VAL A 177 5.03 -14.33 12.96
CA VAL A 177 5.51 -15.71 12.95
C VAL A 177 4.86 -16.37 11.74
N GLU A 178 5.66 -16.69 10.72
CA GLU A 178 5.21 -17.37 9.51
C GLU A 178 4.35 -18.61 9.84
N GLY A 179 3.24 -18.77 9.12
CA GLY A 179 2.31 -19.88 9.35
C GLY A 179 1.37 -19.68 10.55
N ARG A 180 1.39 -18.54 11.24
CA ARG A 180 0.36 -18.20 12.25
C ARG A 180 -0.92 -17.68 11.60
N PRO A 181 -2.07 -17.80 12.30
CA PRO A 181 -3.30 -17.15 11.90
C PRO A 181 -3.13 -15.63 11.85
N PHE A 182 -3.72 -15.00 10.84
CA PHE A 182 -3.88 -13.55 10.82
C PHE A 182 -5.17 -13.19 11.55
N ASP A 183 -5.11 -12.92 12.87
CA ASP A 183 -6.26 -12.56 13.69
C ASP A 183 -5.94 -11.37 14.62
N ALA A 184 -6.96 -10.84 15.33
CA ALA A 184 -6.77 -9.67 16.18
C ALA A 184 -5.70 -9.85 17.27
N PRO A 185 -5.65 -10.97 18.05
CA PRO A 185 -4.56 -11.22 18.99
C PRO A 185 -3.16 -11.20 18.36
N HIS A 186 -2.98 -11.82 17.18
CA HIS A 186 -1.67 -11.84 16.52
C HIS A 186 -1.30 -10.47 15.93
N ILE A 187 -2.28 -9.69 15.46
CA ILE A 187 -2.07 -8.28 15.09
C ILE A 187 -1.49 -7.51 16.27
N GLU A 188 -2.07 -7.61 17.47
CA GLU A 188 -1.55 -6.88 18.65
C GLU A 188 -0.11 -7.23 19.01
N LEU A 189 0.26 -8.50 18.86
CA LEU A 189 1.64 -8.96 19.10
C LEU A 189 2.60 -8.40 18.05
N ALA A 190 2.21 -8.46 16.77
CA ALA A 190 3.05 -8.00 15.65
C ALA A 190 3.33 -6.50 15.71
N LEU A 191 2.40 -5.70 16.23
CA LEU A 191 2.55 -4.25 16.42
C LEU A 191 3.70 -3.87 17.36
N GLY A 192 4.19 -4.79 18.20
CA GLY A 192 5.38 -4.55 19.03
C GLY A 192 6.64 -4.29 18.20
N ALA A 193 6.69 -4.76 16.95
CA ALA A 193 7.83 -4.52 16.06
C ALA A 193 7.99 -3.06 15.62
N ILE A 194 6.94 -2.25 15.73
CA ILE A 194 6.97 -0.82 15.35
C ILE A 194 7.94 -0.04 16.25
N GLU A 195 8.12 -0.49 17.49
CA GLU A 195 9.08 0.12 18.43
C GLU A 195 10.49 0.12 17.82
N GLY A 196 11.09 1.31 17.72
CA GLY A 196 12.42 1.49 17.14
C GLY A 196 12.47 1.61 15.60
N GLN A 197 11.37 1.41 14.89
CA GLN A 197 11.28 1.69 13.44
C GLN A 197 10.76 3.11 13.12
N VAL A 198 10.18 3.78 14.12
CA VAL A 198 9.55 5.10 14.00
C VAL A 198 10.09 6.07 15.03
N ASP A 199 9.86 7.37 14.81
CA ASP A 199 10.19 8.39 15.79
C ASP A 199 9.36 8.16 17.06
N ALA A 200 10.00 8.20 18.23
CA ALA A 200 9.35 7.95 19.52
C ALA A 200 8.14 8.87 19.77
N ALA A 201 8.16 10.11 19.26
CA ALA A 201 7.05 11.05 19.36
C ALA A 201 5.79 10.62 18.57
N HIS A 202 5.96 9.78 17.54
CA HIS A 202 4.90 9.33 16.64
C HIS A 202 4.51 7.86 16.86
N GLU A 203 5.21 7.12 17.72
CA GLU A 203 5.04 5.67 17.89
C GLU A 203 3.59 5.27 18.19
N ALA A 204 2.94 5.94 19.15
CA ALA A 204 1.56 5.63 19.50
C ALA A 204 0.58 5.85 18.33
N ALA A 205 0.79 6.92 17.55
CA ALA A 205 -0.02 7.22 16.37
C ALA A 205 0.23 6.20 15.24
N ALA A 206 1.50 5.88 14.97
CA ALA A 206 1.93 4.87 14.01
C ALA A 206 1.31 3.51 14.33
N ARG A 207 1.43 3.05 15.58
CA ARG A 207 0.84 1.80 16.05
C ARG A 207 -0.68 1.79 15.86
N ALA A 208 -1.36 2.89 16.18
CA ALA A 208 -2.80 2.99 16.02
C ALA A 208 -3.24 2.89 14.55
N VAL A 209 -2.58 3.61 13.62
CA VAL A 209 -2.96 3.56 12.19
C VAL A 209 -2.61 2.21 11.55
N VAL A 210 -1.48 1.60 11.91
CA VAL A 210 -1.11 0.26 11.40
C VAL A 210 -2.10 -0.78 11.91
N ARG A 211 -2.46 -0.73 13.20
CA ARG A 211 -3.49 -1.59 13.78
C ARG A 211 -4.82 -1.50 13.02
N GLU A 212 -5.30 -0.28 12.80
CA GLU A 212 -6.57 -0.04 12.12
C GLU A 212 -6.54 -0.53 10.65
N ALA A 213 -5.43 -0.31 9.94
CA ALA A 213 -5.24 -0.84 8.59
C ALA A 213 -5.28 -2.38 8.56
N LEU A 214 -4.58 -3.05 9.47
CA LEU A 214 -4.58 -4.52 9.56
C LEU A 214 -5.95 -5.08 9.96
N LEU A 215 -6.68 -4.40 10.85
CA LEU A 215 -8.04 -4.80 11.21
C LEU A 215 -9.02 -4.62 10.05
N GLU A 216 -8.82 -3.63 9.17
CA GLU A 216 -9.59 -3.52 7.93
C GLU A 216 -9.29 -4.67 6.97
N CYS A 217 -8.01 -5.08 6.83
CA CYS A 217 -7.65 -6.30 6.09
C CYS A 217 -8.36 -7.52 6.65
N LEU A 218 -8.33 -7.70 7.98
CA LEU A 218 -8.99 -8.81 8.68
C LEU A 218 -10.49 -8.83 8.39
N ALA A 219 -11.16 -7.66 8.50
CA ALA A 219 -12.58 -7.54 8.22
C ALA A 219 -12.92 -7.85 6.75
N MET A 220 -12.06 -7.47 5.79
CA MET A 220 -12.24 -7.79 4.38
C MET A 220 -12.08 -9.29 4.10
N LEU A 221 -11.10 -9.93 4.75
CA LEU A 221 -10.82 -11.36 4.61
C LEU A 221 -11.91 -12.24 5.23
N ASP A 222 -12.53 -11.77 6.32
CA ASP A 222 -13.60 -12.48 7.02
C ASP A 222 -14.99 -12.17 6.47
N ALA A 223 -15.11 -11.17 5.58
CA ALA A 223 -16.36 -10.87 4.91
C ALA A 223 -16.78 -12.11 4.09
N PRO A 224 -18.01 -12.62 4.27
CA PRO A 224 -18.48 -13.74 3.48
C PRO A 224 -18.38 -13.32 2.02
N THR A 225 -17.59 -14.07 1.23
CA THR A 225 -17.41 -13.80 -0.19
C THR A 225 -18.80 -13.81 -0.79
N ALA A 226 -19.37 -12.63 -1.05
CA ALA A 226 -20.70 -12.53 -1.62
C ALA A 226 -20.63 -13.33 -2.91
N ALA A 227 -21.34 -14.47 -2.92
CA ALA A 227 -21.20 -15.53 -3.91
C ALA A 227 -21.04 -14.90 -5.30
N ALA A 228 -19.89 -15.18 -5.93
CA ALA A 228 -19.52 -14.70 -7.25
C ALA A 228 -20.76 -14.72 -8.16
N ARG A 229 -21.23 -13.52 -8.52
CA ARG A 229 -22.26 -13.30 -9.55
C ARG A 229 -21.57 -12.92 -10.83
#